data_AF-A0A958H7J5-F1
#
_entry.id   AF-A0A958H7J5-F1
#
_cell.length_a   1.000
_cell.length_b   1.000
_cell.length_c   1.000
_cell.angle_alpha   90.00
_cell.angle_beta   90.00
_cell.angle_gamma   90.00
#
_symmetry.space_group_name_H-M   'P 1'
#
loop_
_entity.id
_entity.type
_entity.pdbx_description
1 polymer ?
#
loop_
_entity_poly.entity_id
_entity_poly.type
_entity_poly.pdbx_seq_one_letter_code
_entity_poly.pdbx_strand_id
1 'polypeptide(L)'
;FDIMYNEGISRSGDVLDLAVEHEIVTKRGAFYSFGDTRLGQGRENAKIFLQENQDLFIVIENQILEASNLPPRAERVAATA
;
A
#
# COMPACT_ATOMS: atom_id res chain seq x y z
N PHE A 1 10.52 -8.72 -6.20
CA PHE A 1 9.60 -9.74 -5.68
C PHE A 1 10.27 -10.48 -4.54
N ASP A 2 9.97 -10.09 -3.30
CA ASP A 2 10.45 -10.80 -2.11
C ASP A 2 9.40 -11.83 -1.68
N ILE A 3 9.71 -13.10 -1.91
CA ILE A 3 8.86 -14.24 -1.58
C ILE A 3 9.14 -14.61 -0.12
N MET A 4 8.31 -14.13 0.80
CA MET A 4 8.26 -14.66 2.17
C MET A 4 7.31 -15.85 2.21
N TYR A 5 7.90 -17.04 2.42
CA TYR A 5 7.24 -18.33 2.57
C TYR A 5 6.33 -18.36 3.82
N ASN A 6 5.05 -18.00 3.68
CA ASN A 6 3.88 -18.58 4.37
C ASN A 6 2.57 -17.82 4.14
N GLU A 7 2.60 -16.65 3.52
CA GLU A 7 1.42 -15.93 3.05
C GLU A 7 1.70 -15.50 1.61
N GLY A 8 1.07 -16.16 0.64
CA GLY A 8 1.30 -15.89 -0.78
C GLY A 8 1.20 -14.39 -1.09
N ILE A 9 2.25 -13.84 -1.71
CA ILE A 9 2.39 -12.43 -2.15
C ILE A 9 2.03 -11.41 -1.05
N SER A 10 3.04 -10.77 -0.45
CA SER A 10 2.84 -9.74 0.57
C SER A 10 2.26 -8.46 -0.06
N ARG A 11 0.94 -8.47 -0.25
CA ARG A 11 0.18 -7.37 -0.86
C ARG A 11 0.42 -6.03 -0.18
N SER A 12 0.60 -6.02 1.15
CA SER A 12 0.97 -4.81 1.90
C SER A 12 2.37 -4.31 1.63
N GLY A 13 3.32 -5.21 1.34
CA GLY A 13 4.64 -4.83 0.86
C GLY A 13 4.56 -4.17 -0.51
N ASP A 14 3.85 -4.80 -1.45
CA ASP A 14 3.73 -4.28 -2.82
C ASP A 14 3.00 -2.93 -2.84
N VAL A 15 1.91 -2.79 -2.09
CA VAL A 15 1.19 -1.51 -1.96
C VAL A 15 2.08 -0.43 -1.35
N LEU A 16 2.85 -0.75 -0.31
CA LEU A 16 3.75 0.23 0.30
C LEU A 16 4.86 0.68 -0.66
N ASP A 17 5.44 -0.26 -1.41
CA ASP A 17 6.52 0.04 -2.35
C ASP A 17 5.99 0.88 -3.53
N LEU A 18 4.86 0.48 -4.13
CA LEU A 18 4.19 1.24 -5.19
C LEU A 18 3.73 2.62 -4.70
N ALA A 19 3.22 2.73 -3.47
CA ALA A 19 2.84 4.02 -2.90
C ALA A 19 4.03 4.98 -2.78
N VAL A 20 5.22 4.47 -2.49
CA VAL A 20 6.44 5.29 -2.47
C VAL A 20 6.87 5.66 -3.87
N GLU A 21 6.80 4.72 -4.82
CA GLU A 21 7.14 4.96 -6.23
C GLU A 21 6.25 6.05 -6.87
N HIS A 22 4.96 6.05 -6.54
CA HIS A 22 3.98 7.05 -6.98
C HIS A 22 3.95 8.32 -6.11
N GLU A 23 4.88 8.48 -5.17
CA GLU A 23 4.97 9.63 -4.25
C GLU A 23 3.73 9.83 -3.34
N ILE A 24 2.86 8.83 -3.22
CA ILE A 24 1.67 8.82 -2.34
C ILE A 24 2.10 8.66 -0.87
N VAL A 25 3.11 7.80 -0.63
CA VAL A 25 3.74 7.63 0.68
C VAL A 25 5.11 8.28 0.67
N THR A 26 5.36 9.17 1.61
CA THR A 26 6.67 9.81 1.78
C THR A 26 7.57 8.93 2.64
N LYS A 27 8.78 8.67 2.16
CA LYS A 27 9.87 8.04 2.92
C LYS A 27 10.94 9.07 3.29
N ARG A 28 11.09 9.38 4.58
CA ARG A 28 12.17 10.25 5.11
C ARG A 28 13.12 9.44 5.99
N GLY A 29 14.28 9.10 5.44
CA GLY A 29 15.21 8.17 6.09
C GLY A 29 14.56 6.80 6.29
N ALA A 30 14.39 6.40 7.55
CA ALA A 30 13.71 5.15 7.91
C ALA A 30 12.20 5.30 8.10
N PHE A 31 11.63 6.51 8.10
CA PHE A 31 10.23 6.74 8.42
C PHE A 31 9.35 6.79 7.16
N TYR A 32 8.18 6.14 7.23
CA TYR A 32 7.14 6.16 6.20
C TYR A 32 5.93 6.92 6.70
N SER A 33 5.38 7.82 5.89
CA SER A 33 4.19 8.62 6.24
C SER A 33 3.26 8.77 5.03
N PHE A 34 1.96 8.75 5.28
CA PHE A 34 0.92 9.08 4.31
C PHE A 34 0.25 10.37 4.76
N GLY A 35 0.48 11.48 4.03
CA GLY A 35 0.16 12.82 4.54
C GLY A 35 0.82 13.07 5.90
N ASP A 36 0.01 13.43 6.90
CA ASP A 36 0.44 13.62 8.30
C ASP A 36 0.44 12.32 9.13
N THR A 37 -0.08 11.23 8.59
CA THR A 37 -0.17 9.94 9.29
C THR A 37 1.15 9.19 9.18
N ARG A 38 1.79 8.93 10.32
CA ARG A 38 3.02 8.13 10.39
C ARG A 38 2.68 6.64 10.34
N LEU A 39 3.12 5.97 9.27
CA LEU A 39 2.87 4.54 9.06
C LEU A 39 3.84 3.66 9.84
N GLY A 40 5.09 4.11 10.03
CA GLY A 40 6.06 3.35 10.80
C GLY A 40 7.50 3.73 10.55
N GLN A 41 8.40 3.15 11.36
CA GLN A 41 9.84 3.20 11.14
C GLN A 41 10.29 1.85 10.56
N GLY A 42 10.83 1.89 9.35
CA GLY A 42 11.18 0.71 8.58
C GLY A 42 10.00 0.15 7.79
N ARG A 43 10.32 -0.54 6.70
CA ARG A 43 9.32 -1.12 5.78
C ARG A 43 8.40 -2.12 6.48
N GLU A 44 8.96 -2.97 7.34
CA GLU A 44 8.16 -4.02 8.00
C GLU A 44 7.11 -3.46 8.95
N ASN A 45 7.46 -2.46 9.76
CA ASN A 45 6.49 -1.81 10.66
C ASN A 45 5.40 -1.07 9.87
N ALA A 46 5.77 -0.40 8.76
CA ALA A 46 4.79 0.26 7.89
C ALA A 46 3.85 -0.75 7.21
N LYS A 47 4.34 -1.92 6.81
CA LYS A 47 3.50 -3.01 6.29
C LYS A 47 2.51 -3.52 7.33
N ILE A 48 2.98 -3.80 8.55
CA ILE A 48 2.14 -4.26 9.66
C ILE A 48 1.05 -3.22 9.94
N PHE A 49 1.41 -1.93 10.01
CA PHE A 49 0.45 -0.85 10.18
C PHE A 49 -0.63 -0.87 9.10
N LEU A 50 -0.26 -1.02 7.83
CA LEU A 50 -1.23 -1.09 6.73
C LEU A 50 -2.09 -2.37 6.78
N GLN A 51 -1.55 -3.50 7.25
CA GLN A 51 -2.33 -4.73 7.45
C GLN A 51 -3.37 -4.56 8.57
N GLU A 52 -3.02 -3.85 9.64
CA GLU A 52 -3.94 -3.60 10.76
C GLU A 52 -4.95 -2.48 10.43
N ASN A 53 -4.60 -1.56 9.54
CA ASN A 53 -5.43 -0.41 9.16
C ASN A 53 -5.97 -0.57 7.72
N GLN A 54 -6.92 -1.49 7.55
CA GLN A 54 -7.49 -1.84 6.25
C GLN A 54 -8.13 -0.65 5.51
N ASP A 55 -8.75 0.29 6.22
CA ASP A 55 -9.33 1.49 5.60
C ASP A 55 -8.26 2.34 4.91
N LEU A 56 -7.15 2.58 5.59
CA LEU A 56 -6.03 3.35 5.05
C LEU A 56 -5.33 2.59 3.92
N PHE A 57 -5.19 1.28 4.05
CA PHE A 57 -4.70 0.42 2.99
C PHE A 57 -5.51 0.59 1.70
N ILE A 58 -6.84 0.55 1.79
CA ILE A 58 -7.73 0.70 0.63
C ILE A 58 -7.60 2.09 0.01
N VAL A 59 -7.51 3.14 0.84
CA VAL A 59 -7.31 4.51 0.38
C VAL A 59 -6.00 4.67 -0.39
N ILE A 60 -4.90 4.12 0.12
CA ILE A 60 -3.60 4.15 -0.55
C ILE A 60 -3.63 3.33 -1.84
N GLU A 61 -4.21 2.12 -1.80
CA GLU A 61 -4.34 1.26 -2.98
C GLU A 61 -5.15 1.93 -4.10
N ASN A 62 -6.25 2.60 -3.78
CA ASN A 62 -7.05 3.31 -4.78
C ASN A 62 -6.29 4.48 -5.41
N GLN A 63 -5.50 5.22 -4.62
CA GLN A 63 -4.66 6.29 -5.17
C GLN A 63 -3.57 5.77 -6.10
N ILE A 64 -2.99 4.59 -5.81
CA ILE A 64 -2.03 3.93 -6.70
C ILE A 64 -2.70 3.56 -8.02
N LEU A 65 -3.91 3.00 -7.97
CA LEU A 65 -4.69 2.64 -9.16
C LEU A 65 -5.01 3.88 -10.00
N GLU A 66 -5.45 4.96 -9.35
CA GLU A 66 -5.74 6.24 -10.01
C GLU A 66 -4.48 6.82 -10.68
N ALA A 67 -3.34 6.83 -9.98
CA ALA A 67 -2.05 7.24 -10.54
C ALA A 67 -1.59 6.35 -11.72
N SER A 68 -2.10 5.11 -11.80
CA SER A 68 -1.85 4.16 -12.88
C SER A 68 -2.91 4.20 -14.00
N ASN A 69 -3.86 5.15 -13.97
CA ASN A 69 -5.03 5.22 -14.86
C ASN A 69 -5.88 3.93 -14.86
N LEU A 70 -5.98 3.27 -13.70
CA LEU A 70 -6.81 2.08 -13.49
C LEU A 70 -8.03 2.41 -12.63
N PRO A 71 -9.17 1.73 -12.85
CA PRO A 71 -10.35 1.94 -12.03
C PRO A 71 -10.13 1.50 -10.58
N PRO A 72 -10.81 2.12 -9.60
CA PRO A 72 -10.71 1.76 -8.19
C PRO A 72 -11.02 0.28 -7.94
N ARG A 73 -10.49 -0.25 -6.83
CA ARG A 73 -10.61 -1.69 -6.53
C ARG A 73 -12.06 -2.18 -6.52
N ALA A 74 -12.99 -1.40 -5.97
CA ALA A 74 -14.40 -1.78 -5.88
C ALA A 74 -15.02 -2.06 -7.26
N GLU A 75 -14.67 -1.27 -8.28
CA GLU A 75 -15.19 -1.41 -9.64
C GLU A 75 -14.58 -2.60 -10.38
N ARG A 76 -13.31 -2.92 -10.10
CA ARG A 76 -12.63 -4.09 -10.68
C ARG A 76 -13.21 -5.42 -10.23
N VAL A 77 -13.65 -5.50 -8.97
CA VAL A 77 -14.32 -6.70 -8.44
C VAL A 77 -15.71 -6.86 -9.07
N ALA A 78 -16.45 -5.76 -9.24
CA ALA A 78 -17.76 -5.78 -9.89
C ALA A 78 -17.70 -6.18 -11.37
N ALA A 79 -16.64 -5.81 -12.10
CA ALA A 79 -16.46 -6.16 -13.51
C ALA A 79 -16.14 -7.64 -13.79
N THR A 80 -15.89 -8.45 -12.75
CA THR A 80 -15.61 -9.90 -12.87
C THR A 80 -16.79 -10.77 -12.38
N ALA A 81 -17.90 -10.13 -11.97
CA ALA A 81 -19.14 -10.79 -11.56
C ALA A 81 -20.19 -10.69 -12.68
#